data_AF-A0A7X7B5Y5-F1
#
_entry.id   AF-A0A7X7B5Y5-F1
#
_cell.length_a   1.000
_cell.length_b   1.000
_cell.length_c   1.000
_cell.angle_alpha   90.00
_cell.angle_beta   90.00
_cell.angle_gamma   90.00
#
_symmetry.space_group_name_H-M   'P 1'
#
loop_
_entity.id
_entity.type
_entity.pdbx_description
1 polymer ?
#
loop_
_entity_poly.entity_id
_entity_poly.type
_entity_poly.pdbx_seq_one_letter_code
_entity_poly.pdbx_strand_id
1 'polypeptide(L)'
;MNQGSRINQDISREDIEQIFKTNFGKDTVVQSFKRIKNGLFNTSYYVKTEYPSNIYVLRIAPIRQELLFSWEQNVMAVEQTIYKLLKENGIPTVNIVKYDESHEIIPGSYIITEYIDGIPLNDPSFPISYKNKIRYELGIYTAKIHKIKSNKFGWPKPDGSIFGSSKWPDVIKLFSDELTRKSSNNSIFDDKEIKEFDSFISKNLDIFDISETPSLVHFDLWAPNVLVKKIGEDWSIAAIIDADHAMFADREFEFVLWPNESFFMKGYGIPLNSSKEAVLKRKAYDLIFSFICACAYKIQHGNDTEYLNSKKRAVDILSDVNKCL
;
A
#
# COMPACT_ATOMS: atom_id res chain seq x y z
N MET A 1 0.34 -1.57 -26.95
CA MET A 1 0.14 -2.94 -26.42
C MET A 1 0.57 -2.90 -24.97
N ASN A 2 -0.34 -3.00 -24.00
CA ASN A 2 0.06 -3.10 -22.59
C ASN A 2 0.77 -4.44 -22.42
N GLN A 3 2.10 -4.44 -22.40
CA GLN A 3 2.85 -5.55 -21.83
C GLN A 3 2.39 -5.66 -20.38
N GLY A 4 2.08 -6.88 -19.93
CA GLY A 4 1.68 -7.13 -18.55
C GLY A 4 2.71 -6.59 -17.55
N SER A 5 2.30 -6.47 -16.29
CA SER A 5 3.17 -6.08 -15.18
C SER A 5 4.48 -6.88 -15.22
N ARG A 6 5.63 -6.21 -15.07
CA ARG A 6 6.95 -6.85 -15.14
C ARG A 6 7.31 -7.58 -13.85
N ILE A 7 6.61 -7.26 -12.77
CA ILE A 7 6.84 -7.83 -11.45
C ILE A 7 5.87 -8.96 -11.10
N ASN A 8 4.80 -9.14 -11.87
CA ASN A 8 3.83 -10.21 -11.67
C ASN A 8 4.06 -11.37 -12.64
N GLN A 9 3.88 -12.58 -12.14
CA GLN A 9 3.83 -13.79 -12.93
C GLN A 9 2.60 -14.59 -12.51
N ASP A 10 1.87 -15.12 -13.49
CA ASP A 10 0.83 -16.11 -13.23
C ASP A 10 1.50 -17.48 -13.02
N ILE A 11 0.97 -18.26 -12.07
CA ILE A 11 1.43 -19.62 -11.78
C ILE A 11 0.46 -20.67 -12.35
N SER A 12 0.95 -21.89 -12.51
CA SER A 12 0.17 -22.99 -13.09
C SER A 12 -0.89 -23.51 -12.11
N ARG A 13 -1.82 -24.33 -12.64
CA ARG A 13 -2.78 -25.05 -11.79
C ARG A 13 -2.04 -25.99 -10.84
N GLU A 14 -1.03 -26.67 -11.36
CA GLU A 14 -0.21 -27.64 -10.66
C GLU A 14 0.50 -27.00 -9.47
N ASP A 15 1.03 -25.79 -9.65
CA ASP A 15 1.66 -25.01 -8.56
C ASP A 15 0.64 -24.66 -7.47
N ILE A 16 -0.56 -24.17 -7.84
CA ILE A 16 -1.62 -23.86 -6.88
C ILE A 16 -2.03 -25.12 -6.11
N GLU A 17 -2.24 -26.24 -6.79
CA GLU A 17 -2.60 -27.51 -6.15
C GLU A 17 -1.49 -27.99 -5.20
N GLN A 18 -0.22 -27.85 -5.60
CA GLN A 18 0.93 -28.22 -4.77
C GLN A 18 1.07 -27.31 -3.54
N ILE A 19 0.87 -26.00 -3.68
CA ILE A 19 0.85 -25.04 -2.57
C ILE A 19 -0.20 -25.46 -1.54
N PHE A 20 -1.43 -25.73 -1.98
CA PHE A 20 -2.53 -26.08 -1.07
C PHE A 20 -2.33 -27.45 -0.42
N LYS A 21 -1.84 -28.46 -1.16
CA LYS A 21 -1.50 -29.77 -0.59
C LYS A 21 -0.38 -29.71 0.44
N THR A 22 0.65 -28.91 0.19
CA THR A 22 1.77 -28.74 1.13
C THR A 22 1.31 -28.09 2.43
N ASN A 23 0.42 -27.10 2.34
CA ASN A 23 -0.01 -26.30 3.48
C ASN A 23 -1.16 -26.89 4.30
N PHE A 24 -2.05 -27.64 3.67
CA PHE A 24 -3.29 -28.16 4.27
C PHE A 24 -3.38 -29.69 4.29
N GLY A 25 -2.40 -30.39 3.71
CA GLY A 25 -2.31 -31.86 3.68
C GLY A 25 -2.51 -32.45 2.28
N LYS A 26 -1.94 -33.63 2.04
CA LYS A 26 -1.90 -34.29 0.72
C LYS A 26 -3.28 -34.58 0.12
N ASP A 27 -4.28 -34.76 0.98
CA ASP A 27 -5.67 -35.00 0.57
C ASP A 27 -6.41 -33.72 0.16
N THR A 28 -5.73 -32.56 0.17
CA THR A 28 -6.34 -31.29 -0.20
C THR A 28 -6.73 -31.26 -1.67
N VAL A 29 -8.00 -30.93 -1.95
CA VAL A 29 -8.55 -30.83 -3.31
C VAL A 29 -8.90 -29.38 -3.62
N VAL A 30 -8.19 -28.79 -4.59
CA VAL A 30 -8.53 -27.47 -5.14
C VAL A 30 -9.66 -27.65 -6.16
N GLN A 31 -10.87 -27.23 -5.81
CA GLN A 31 -12.04 -27.32 -6.68
C GLN A 31 -11.94 -26.30 -7.83
N SER A 32 -11.59 -25.06 -7.52
CA SER A 32 -11.46 -24.00 -8.52
C SER A 32 -10.54 -22.89 -8.04
N PHE A 33 -9.98 -22.14 -8.99
CA PHE A 33 -9.24 -20.93 -8.70
C PHE A 33 -9.49 -19.88 -9.80
N LYS A 34 -9.32 -18.61 -9.45
CA LYS A 34 -9.45 -17.49 -10.39
C LYS A 34 -8.45 -16.39 -10.06
N ARG A 35 -7.83 -15.85 -11.10
CA ARG A 35 -6.97 -14.67 -11.01
C ARG A 35 -7.77 -13.44 -10.53
N ILE A 36 -7.29 -12.77 -9.49
CA ILE A 36 -7.80 -11.47 -9.04
C ILE A 36 -7.00 -10.39 -9.78
N LYS A 37 -7.68 -9.60 -10.63
CA LYS A 37 -7.01 -8.70 -11.60
C LYS A 37 -6.75 -7.27 -11.10
N ASN A 38 -7.18 -6.93 -9.89
CA ASN A 38 -7.19 -5.54 -9.42
C ASN A 38 -5.95 -5.16 -8.57
N GLY A 39 -5.07 -6.12 -8.25
CA GLY A 39 -3.81 -5.85 -7.56
C GLY A 39 -2.67 -5.59 -8.55
N LEU A 40 -1.85 -4.58 -8.27
CA LEU A 40 -0.71 -4.21 -9.10
C LEU A 40 0.62 -4.80 -8.61
N PHE A 41 0.79 -4.90 -7.29
CA PHE A 41 2.05 -5.32 -6.67
C PHE A 41 2.13 -6.84 -6.55
N ASN A 42 1.19 -7.46 -5.83
CA ASN A 42 1.14 -8.90 -5.63
C ASN A 42 0.28 -9.64 -6.64
N THR A 43 0.73 -10.84 -7.02
CA THR A 43 -0.05 -11.79 -7.80
C THR A 43 -1.08 -12.46 -6.88
N SER A 44 -2.37 -12.14 -7.02
CA SER A 44 -3.46 -12.69 -6.19
C SER A 44 -4.39 -13.69 -6.91
N TYR A 45 -4.82 -14.73 -6.20
CA TYR A 45 -5.78 -15.75 -6.64
C TYR A 45 -6.85 -15.99 -5.59
N TYR A 46 -8.11 -16.02 -6.03
CA TYR A 46 -9.19 -16.66 -5.30
C TYR A 46 -9.05 -18.17 -5.46
N VAL A 47 -9.09 -18.94 -4.38
CA VAL A 47 -8.98 -20.40 -4.41
C VAL A 47 -10.07 -21.02 -3.55
N LYS A 48 -10.85 -21.93 -4.14
CA LYS A 48 -11.85 -22.71 -3.43
C LYS A 48 -11.39 -24.16 -3.32
N THR A 49 -11.39 -24.69 -2.11
CA THR A 49 -11.06 -26.09 -1.81
C THR A 49 -12.32 -26.87 -1.46
N GLU A 50 -12.32 -28.17 -1.78
CA GLU A 50 -13.41 -29.10 -1.44
C GLU A 50 -13.12 -29.86 -0.15
N TYR A 51 -11.85 -30.25 0.06
CA TYR A 51 -11.36 -30.88 1.28
C TYR A 51 -10.06 -30.20 1.70
N PRO A 52 -9.99 -29.51 2.85
CA PRO A 52 -11.15 -29.01 3.62
C PRO A 52 -12.00 -28.07 2.75
N SER A 53 -13.31 -27.99 2.99
CA SER A 53 -14.18 -27.07 2.25
C SER A 53 -13.99 -25.64 2.78
N ASN A 54 -13.34 -24.79 1.98
CA ASN A 54 -13.09 -23.40 2.36
C ASN A 54 -12.74 -22.54 1.13
N ILE A 55 -12.65 -21.23 1.34
CA ILE A 55 -12.24 -20.25 0.34
C ILE A 55 -11.07 -19.44 0.90
N TYR A 56 -10.04 -19.25 0.07
CA TYR A 56 -8.83 -18.56 0.42
C TYR A 56 -8.46 -17.52 -0.63
N VAL A 57 -7.61 -16.58 -0.23
CA VAL A 57 -6.86 -15.73 -1.16
C VAL A 57 -5.38 -16.07 -1.05
N LEU A 58 -4.82 -16.59 -2.13
CA LEU A 58 -3.38 -16.81 -2.30
C LEU A 58 -2.77 -15.54 -2.91
N ARG A 59 -1.78 -14.94 -2.25
CA ARG A 59 -1.03 -13.79 -2.75
C ARG A 59 0.44 -14.15 -2.86
N ILE A 60 1.06 -13.80 -3.98
CA ILE A 60 2.43 -14.15 -4.32
C ILE A 60 3.20 -12.86 -4.55
N ALA A 61 4.36 -12.77 -3.90
CA ALA A 61 5.24 -11.60 -3.96
C ALA A 61 5.74 -11.34 -5.39
N PRO A 62 6.18 -10.10 -5.67
CA PRO A 62 6.87 -9.77 -6.91
C PRO A 62 8.03 -10.71 -7.25
N ILE A 63 8.10 -11.18 -8.50
CA ILE A 63 9.16 -12.08 -8.98
C ILE A 63 10.46 -11.36 -9.35
N ARG A 64 10.41 -10.04 -9.57
CA ARG A 64 11.55 -9.21 -9.98
C ARG A 64 11.91 -8.18 -8.92
N GLN A 65 12.53 -8.66 -7.84
CA GLN A 65 12.92 -7.87 -6.67
C GLN A 65 13.88 -6.73 -7.02
N GLU A 66 14.67 -6.85 -8.09
CA GLU A 66 15.60 -5.83 -8.56
C GLU A 66 14.92 -4.57 -9.13
N LEU A 67 13.65 -4.68 -9.51
CA LEU A 67 12.86 -3.55 -10.00
C LEU A 67 12.26 -2.72 -8.85
N LEU A 68 12.11 -3.32 -7.67
CA LEU A 68 11.46 -2.73 -6.51
C LEU A 68 12.32 -1.66 -5.83
N PHE A 69 11.68 -0.79 -5.06
CA PHE A 69 12.36 0.11 -4.13
C PHE A 69 12.99 -0.67 -2.96
N SER A 70 14.02 -0.13 -2.33
CA SER A 70 14.68 -0.77 -1.18
C SER A 70 13.71 -1.08 -0.04
N TRP A 71 12.70 -0.24 0.16
CA TRP A 71 11.66 -0.44 1.16
C TRP A 71 10.58 -1.46 0.76
N GLU A 72 10.41 -1.73 -0.54
CA GLU A 72 9.45 -2.71 -1.07
C GLU A 72 9.99 -4.15 -1.03
N GLN A 73 11.29 -4.32 -0.79
CA GLN A 73 11.89 -5.65 -0.70
C GLN A 73 11.42 -6.36 0.59
N ASN A 74 10.91 -7.58 0.41
CA ASN A 74 10.42 -8.47 1.46
C ASN A 74 9.21 -7.93 2.25
N VAL A 75 8.40 -7.04 1.67
CA VAL A 75 7.21 -6.48 2.36
C VAL A 75 6.17 -7.53 2.74
N MET A 76 6.00 -8.59 1.95
CA MET A 76 5.05 -9.67 2.26
C MET A 76 5.35 -10.35 3.61
N ALA A 77 6.62 -10.42 4.00
CA ALA A 77 7.04 -11.01 5.27
C ALA A 77 6.57 -10.18 6.49
N VAL A 78 6.33 -8.88 6.30
CA VAL A 78 5.89 -7.97 7.37
C VAL A 78 4.38 -7.97 7.56
N GLU A 79 3.62 -8.37 6.54
CA GLU A 79 2.15 -8.31 6.57
C GLU A 79 1.55 -9.05 7.77
N GLN A 80 2.16 -10.17 8.19
CA GLN A 80 1.70 -10.90 9.37
C GLN A 80 1.76 -10.03 10.64
N THR A 81 2.85 -9.30 10.82
CA THR A 81 3.05 -8.38 11.94
C THR A 81 2.04 -7.22 11.86
N ILE A 82 1.82 -6.66 10.67
CA ILE A 82 0.89 -5.55 10.49
C ILE A 82 -0.55 -5.99 10.76
N TYR A 83 -1.03 -7.07 10.14
CA TYR A 83 -2.39 -7.54 10.38
C TYR A 83 -2.62 -7.97 11.83
N LYS A 84 -1.60 -8.50 12.51
CA LYS A 84 -1.68 -8.76 13.95
C LYS A 84 -1.92 -7.47 14.73
N LEU A 85 -1.12 -6.42 14.49
CA LEU A 85 -1.28 -5.12 15.13
C LEU A 85 -2.66 -4.51 14.85
N LEU A 86 -3.15 -4.60 13.61
CA LEU A 86 -4.48 -4.12 13.24
C LEU A 86 -5.57 -4.84 14.04
N LYS A 87 -5.52 -6.18 14.14
CA LYS A 87 -6.51 -6.95 14.91
C LYS A 87 -6.48 -6.64 16.40
N GLU A 88 -5.29 -6.57 16.99
CA GLU A 88 -5.12 -6.25 18.41
C GLU A 88 -5.71 -4.88 18.78
N ASN A 89 -5.80 -3.97 17.80
CA ASN A 89 -6.39 -2.64 17.95
C ASN A 89 -7.84 -2.54 17.42
N GLY A 90 -8.47 -3.67 17.12
CA GLY A 90 -9.87 -3.73 16.68
C GLY A 90 -10.12 -3.08 15.33
N ILE A 91 -9.15 -3.14 14.42
CA ILE A 91 -9.31 -2.79 13.00
C ILE A 91 -9.64 -4.09 12.22
N PRO A 92 -10.75 -4.12 11.46
CA PRO A 92 -11.11 -5.29 10.68
C PRO A 92 -10.07 -5.51 9.57
N THR A 93 -9.53 -6.72 9.50
CA THR A 93 -8.53 -7.11 8.50
C THR A 93 -8.52 -8.64 8.34
N VAL A 94 -7.75 -9.15 7.38
CA VAL A 94 -7.64 -10.58 7.04
C VAL A 94 -6.78 -11.35 8.04
N ASN A 95 -7.11 -12.62 8.28
CA ASN A 95 -6.20 -13.61 8.87
C ASN A 95 -5.24 -14.19 7.83
N ILE A 96 -3.94 -14.15 8.14
CA ILE A 96 -2.96 -14.99 7.46
C ILE A 96 -3.10 -16.41 8.01
N VAL A 97 -3.40 -17.33 7.12
CA VAL A 97 -3.52 -18.76 7.41
C VAL A 97 -2.15 -19.43 7.26
N LYS A 98 -1.40 -19.06 6.21
CA LYS A 98 -0.05 -19.57 5.92
C LYS A 98 0.83 -18.49 5.31
N TYR A 99 2.11 -18.61 5.57
CA TYR A 99 3.16 -17.84 4.94
C TYR A 99 4.31 -18.80 4.60
N ASP A 100 4.88 -18.65 3.41
CA ASP A 100 5.99 -19.44 2.93
C ASP A 100 6.98 -18.54 2.19
N GLU A 101 8.25 -18.62 2.59
CA GLU A 101 9.38 -17.93 1.99
C GLU A 101 10.49 -18.88 1.54
N SER A 102 10.20 -20.19 1.50
CA SER A 102 11.18 -21.23 1.16
C SER A 102 11.54 -21.27 -0.32
N HIS A 103 10.62 -20.77 -1.17
CA HIS A 103 10.69 -20.82 -2.64
C HIS A 103 10.76 -22.24 -3.22
N GLU A 104 10.33 -23.25 -2.46
CA GLU A 104 10.40 -24.66 -2.88
C GLU A 104 9.40 -25.00 -3.99
N ILE A 105 8.19 -24.42 -3.95
CA ILE A 105 7.12 -24.72 -4.91
C ILE A 105 7.11 -23.71 -6.06
N ILE A 106 7.33 -22.44 -5.76
CA ILE A 106 7.36 -21.34 -6.73
C ILE A 106 8.50 -20.38 -6.38
N PRO A 107 9.04 -19.61 -7.35
CA PRO A 107 10.19 -18.72 -7.13
C PRO A 107 9.95 -17.51 -6.21
N GLY A 108 8.73 -17.29 -5.73
CA GLY A 108 8.37 -16.13 -4.92
C GLY A 108 7.72 -16.55 -3.60
N SER A 109 7.95 -15.77 -2.54
CA SER A 109 7.23 -15.95 -1.28
C SER A 109 5.72 -15.78 -1.49
N TYR A 110 4.92 -16.48 -0.71
CA TYR A 110 3.47 -16.38 -0.80
C TYR A 110 2.80 -16.38 0.58
N ILE A 111 1.65 -15.73 0.66
CA ILE A 111 0.73 -15.79 1.79
C ILE A 111 -0.60 -16.40 1.34
N ILE A 112 -1.18 -17.22 2.22
CA ILE A 112 -2.56 -17.68 2.10
C ILE A 112 -3.34 -17.00 3.21
N THR A 113 -4.38 -16.27 2.82
CA THR A 113 -5.29 -15.59 3.75
C THR A 113 -6.67 -16.19 3.67
N GLU A 114 -7.46 -15.98 4.72
CA GLU A 114 -8.90 -16.24 4.66
C GLU A 114 -9.55 -15.37 3.58
N TYR A 115 -10.61 -15.88 2.95
CA TYR A 115 -11.44 -15.05 2.10
C TYR A 115 -12.42 -14.22 2.94
N ILE A 116 -12.44 -12.91 2.70
CA ILE A 116 -13.44 -12.01 3.27
C ILE A 116 -14.59 -11.87 2.27
N ASP A 117 -15.77 -12.32 2.68
CA ASP A 117 -17.00 -12.10 1.92
C ASP A 117 -17.36 -10.60 1.94
N GLY A 118 -17.03 -9.92 0.85
CA GLY A 118 -17.19 -8.50 0.65
C GLY A 118 -16.73 -8.07 -0.74
N ILE A 119 -17.10 -6.86 -1.13
CA ILE A 119 -16.69 -6.23 -2.39
C ILE A 119 -15.78 -5.03 -2.09
N PRO A 120 -14.83 -4.67 -2.96
CA PRO A 120 -14.08 -3.43 -2.83
C PRO A 120 -14.98 -2.19 -2.80
N LEU A 121 -14.58 -1.13 -2.09
CA LEU A 121 -15.37 0.11 -1.98
C LEU A 121 -15.57 0.83 -3.32
N ASN A 122 -14.70 0.59 -4.30
CA ASN A 122 -14.83 1.09 -5.67
C ASN A 122 -15.64 0.17 -6.60
N ASP A 123 -16.17 -0.94 -6.11
CA ASP A 123 -16.98 -1.85 -6.91
C ASP A 123 -18.27 -1.14 -7.40
N PRO A 124 -18.65 -1.29 -8.69
CA PRO A 124 -19.84 -0.65 -9.25
C PRO A 124 -21.17 -1.02 -8.55
N SER A 125 -21.22 -2.18 -7.89
CA SER A 125 -22.41 -2.64 -7.17
C SER A 125 -22.56 -2.01 -5.78
N PHE A 126 -21.52 -1.34 -5.26
CA PHE A 126 -21.58 -0.67 -3.96
C PHE A 126 -22.50 0.57 -4.01
N PRO A 127 -23.54 0.68 -3.15
CA PRO A 127 -24.50 1.75 -3.28
C PRO A 127 -23.93 3.12 -2.88
N ILE A 128 -24.12 4.11 -3.75
CA ILE A 128 -23.61 5.47 -3.57
C ILE A 128 -24.08 6.13 -2.25
N SER A 129 -25.29 5.81 -1.79
CA SER A 129 -25.89 6.37 -0.57
C SER A 129 -25.07 6.06 0.69
N TYR A 130 -24.31 4.95 0.70
CA TYR A 130 -23.48 4.55 1.84
C TYR A 130 -22.05 5.09 1.78
N LYS A 131 -21.61 5.74 0.69
CA LYS A 131 -20.21 6.21 0.55
C LYS A 131 -19.78 7.13 1.69
N ASN A 132 -20.62 8.10 2.07
CA ASN A 132 -20.29 9.05 3.14
C ASN A 132 -20.17 8.35 4.50
N LYS A 133 -21.04 7.37 4.77
CA LYS A 133 -20.98 6.55 5.97
C LYS A 133 -19.68 5.74 6.02
N ILE A 134 -19.35 5.03 4.94
CA ILE A 134 -18.13 4.21 4.89
C ILE A 134 -16.88 5.08 4.98
N ARG A 135 -16.85 6.26 4.37
CA ARG A 135 -15.72 7.21 4.52
C ARG A 135 -15.55 7.66 5.96
N TYR A 136 -16.65 7.97 6.66
CA TYR A 136 -16.62 8.28 8.09
C TYR A 136 -16.10 7.09 8.91
N GLU A 137 -16.58 5.87 8.65
CA GLU A 137 -16.10 4.64 9.30
C GLU A 137 -14.60 4.41 9.03
N LEU A 138 -14.15 4.63 7.80
CA LEU A 138 -12.75 4.52 7.40
C LEU A 138 -11.88 5.51 8.18
N GLY A 139 -12.33 6.76 8.34
CA GLY A 139 -11.65 7.75 9.16
C GLY A 139 -11.47 7.29 10.61
N ILE A 140 -12.49 6.66 11.20
CA ILE A 140 -12.40 6.08 12.56
C ILE A 140 -11.33 4.99 12.61
N TYR A 141 -11.29 4.09 11.63
CA TYR A 141 -10.26 3.05 11.60
C TYR A 141 -8.86 3.63 11.35
N THR A 142 -8.71 4.59 10.44
CA THR A 142 -7.42 5.28 10.23
C THR A 142 -6.94 5.95 11.52
N ALA A 143 -7.83 6.56 12.31
CA ALA A 143 -7.46 7.13 13.61
C ALA A 143 -6.99 6.05 14.61
N LYS A 144 -7.55 4.84 14.56
CA LYS A 144 -7.06 3.70 15.36
C LYS A 144 -5.70 3.19 14.86
N ILE A 145 -5.51 3.08 13.53
CA ILE A 145 -4.23 2.68 12.93
C ILE A 145 -3.13 3.66 13.39
N HIS A 146 -3.38 4.96 13.30
CA HIS A 146 -2.41 6.00 13.65
C HIS A 146 -2.09 6.08 15.17
N LYS A 147 -2.87 5.40 16.02
CA LYS A 147 -2.57 5.23 17.46
C LYS A 147 -1.56 4.11 17.73
N ILE A 148 -1.31 3.23 16.76
CA ILE A 148 -0.24 2.24 16.84
C ILE A 148 1.08 2.98 16.62
N LYS A 149 1.98 2.94 17.61
CA LYS A 149 3.20 3.75 17.65
C LYS A 149 4.46 2.91 17.60
N SER A 150 5.55 3.55 17.21
CA SER A 150 6.90 3.01 17.29
C SER A 150 7.89 4.04 17.87
N ASN A 151 9.08 3.58 18.25
CA ASN A 151 10.20 4.42 18.66
C ASN A 151 11.03 4.94 17.47
N LYS A 152 10.83 4.41 16.26
CA LYS A 152 11.55 4.81 15.05
C LYS A 152 10.59 4.95 13.88
N PHE A 153 10.94 5.86 12.97
CA PHE A 153 10.30 6.00 11.69
C PHE A 153 10.86 5.00 10.68
N GLY A 154 10.03 4.59 9.72
CA GLY A 154 10.39 3.73 8.61
C GLY A 154 9.62 2.43 8.57
N TRP A 155 10.12 1.47 7.81
CA TRP A 155 9.43 0.22 7.48
C TRP A 155 9.77 -0.88 8.49
N PRO A 156 8.78 -1.51 9.11
CA PRO A 156 9.02 -2.66 9.95
C PRO A 156 9.62 -3.80 9.12
N LYS A 157 10.42 -4.64 9.78
CA LYS A 157 11.04 -5.83 9.19
C LYS A 157 10.62 -7.08 9.99
N PRO A 158 10.73 -8.28 9.40
CA PRO A 158 10.29 -9.52 10.05
C PRO A 158 10.99 -9.82 11.38
N ASP A 159 12.24 -9.37 11.54
CA ASP A 159 13.02 -9.48 12.76
C ASP A 159 12.59 -8.49 13.87
N GLY A 160 11.56 -7.69 13.63
CA GLY A 160 11.07 -6.66 14.54
C GLY A 160 11.87 -5.35 14.51
N SER A 161 12.92 -5.27 13.69
CA SER A 161 13.64 -4.02 13.45
C SER A 161 12.84 -3.09 12.54
N ILE A 162 13.30 -1.83 12.46
CA ILE A 162 12.73 -0.83 11.56
C ILE A 162 13.84 -0.32 10.67
N PHE A 163 13.65 -0.49 9.36
CA PHE A 163 14.47 0.15 8.35
C PHE A 163 14.07 1.62 8.24
N GLY A 164 14.88 2.52 8.80
CA GLY A 164 14.61 3.95 8.80
C GLY A 164 15.45 4.70 9.83
N SER A 165 14.88 5.75 10.44
CA SER A 165 15.61 6.66 11.34
C SER A 165 14.79 7.05 12.56
N SER A 166 15.47 7.65 13.54
CA SER A 166 14.85 8.33 14.67
C SER A 166 14.14 9.65 14.28
N LYS A 167 14.51 10.25 13.14
CA LYS A 167 13.90 11.49 12.65
C LYS A 167 13.21 11.25 11.31
N TRP A 168 12.01 11.81 11.15
CA TRP A 168 11.25 11.67 9.92
C TRP A 168 11.92 12.32 8.69
N PRO A 169 12.55 13.51 8.78
CA PRO A 169 13.29 14.10 7.67
C PRO A 169 14.37 13.19 7.07
N ASP A 170 15.05 12.38 7.90
CA ASP A 170 16.05 11.44 7.41
C ASP A 170 15.43 10.34 6.54
N VAL A 171 14.23 9.86 6.89
CA VAL A 171 13.49 8.88 6.09
C VAL A 171 13.00 9.51 4.78
N ILE A 172 12.55 10.77 4.81
CA ILE A 172 12.21 11.52 3.59
C ILE A 172 13.42 11.69 2.69
N LYS A 173 14.61 11.95 3.25
CA LYS A 173 15.84 12.03 2.47
C LYS A 173 16.19 10.69 1.81
N LEU A 174 16.00 9.56 2.52
CA LEU A 174 16.16 8.22 1.95
C LEU A 174 15.22 7.98 0.76
N PHE A 175 13.93 8.36 0.89
CA PHE A 175 12.98 8.31 -0.23
C PHE A 175 13.47 9.12 -1.42
N SER A 176 13.82 10.40 -1.20
CA SER A 176 14.16 11.32 -2.29
C SER A 176 15.43 10.89 -3.02
N ASP A 177 16.43 10.38 -2.30
CA ASP A 177 17.70 9.96 -2.88
C ASP A 177 17.52 8.72 -3.77
N GLU A 178 16.72 7.75 -3.30
CA GLU A 178 16.40 6.58 -4.11
C GLU A 178 15.52 6.92 -5.32
N LEU A 179 14.51 7.79 -5.14
CA LEU A 179 13.65 8.26 -6.23
C LEU A 179 14.44 8.98 -7.31
N THR A 180 15.34 9.89 -6.93
CA THR A 180 16.23 10.61 -7.86
C THR A 180 17.10 9.63 -8.65
N ARG A 181 17.74 8.68 -7.95
CA ARG A 181 18.61 7.67 -8.58
C ARG A 181 17.83 6.77 -9.56
N LYS A 182 16.69 6.21 -9.14
CA LYS A 182 15.86 5.36 -10.01
C LYS A 182 15.27 6.16 -11.18
N SER A 183 14.86 7.40 -10.95
CA SER A 183 14.34 8.28 -11.99
C SER A 183 15.38 8.53 -13.09
N SER A 184 16.61 8.87 -12.69
CA SER A 184 17.72 9.12 -13.61
C SER A 184 18.09 7.85 -14.38
N ASN A 185 18.30 6.74 -13.68
CA ASN A 185 18.71 5.46 -14.29
C ASN A 185 17.69 4.89 -15.29
N ASN A 186 16.41 5.26 -15.18
CA ASN A 186 15.33 4.72 -16.01
C ASN A 186 14.65 5.79 -16.88
N SER A 187 15.19 7.00 -16.97
CA SER A 187 14.62 8.13 -17.73
C SER A 187 13.14 8.40 -17.41
N ILE A 188 12.77 8.33 -16.13
CA ILE A 188 11.39 8.57 -15.68
C ILE A 188 11.09 10.07 -15.75
N PHE A 189 12.01 10.87 -15.24
CA PHE A 189 11.98 12.33 -15.25
C PHE A 189 13.22 12.84 -15.98
N ASP A 190 13.14 14.03 -16.57
CA ASP A 190 14.32 14.67 -17.14
C ASP A 190 15.24 15.25 -16.05
N ASP A 191 16.48 15.59 -16.43
CA ASP A 191 17.47 16.08 -15.48
C ASP A 191 17.05 17.36 -14.76
N LYS A 192 16.20 18.19 -15.38
CA LYS A 192 15.71 19.42 -14.78
C LYS A 192 14.65 19.10 -13.73
N GLU A 193 13.66 18.28 -14.07
CA GLU A 193 12.60 17.80 -13.18
C GLU A 193 13.20 17.10 -11.93
N ILE A 194 14.23 16.26 -12.11
CA ILE A 194 14.92 15.58 -11.02
C ILE A 194 15.65 16.57 -10.11
N LYS A 195 16.40 17.53 -10.69
CA LYS A 195 17.10 18.56 -9.91
C LYS A 195 16.15 19.47 -9.15
N GLU A 196 15.01 19.83 -9.75
CA GLU A 196 13.99 20.63 -9.09
C GLU A 196 13.37 19.88 -7.90
N PHE A 197 13.05 18.59 -8.07
CA PHE A 197 12.58 17.73 -6.99
C PHE A 197 13.59 17.63 -5.84
N ASP A 198 14.83 17.25 -6.12
CA ASP A 198 15.87 17.10 -5.09
C ASP A 198 16.17 18.43 -4.39
N SER A 199 16.21 19.54 -5.14
CA SER A 199 16.41 20.88 -4.56
C SER A 199 15.25 21.29 -3.66
N PHE A 200 14.00 21.03 -4.10
CA PHE A 200 12.82 21.34 -3.32
C PHE A 200 12.81 20.56 -2.00
N ILE A 201 12.98 19.24 -2.05
CA ILE A 201 13.00 18.41 -0.83
C ILE A 201 14.15 18.84 0.09
N SER A 202 15.37 18.92 -0.43
CA SER A 202 16.56 19.22 0.39
C SER A 202 16.49 20.60 1.06
N LYS A 203 15.94 21.63 0.40
CA LYS A 203 15.78 22.97 0.99
C LYS A 203 14.65 23.05 2.02
N ASN A 204 13.69 22.15 1.96
CA ASN A 204 12.49 22.18 2.79
C ASN A 204 12.41 20.98 3.75
N LEU A 205 13.51 20.29 4.03
CA LEU A 205 13.50 19.10 4.92
C LEU A 205 12.89 19.41 6.30
N ASP A 206 13.07 20.63 6.80
CA ASP A 206 12.55 21.07 8.09
C ASP A 206 11.01 21.04 8.18
N ILE A 207 10.28 21.10 7.05
CA ILE A 207 8.81 20.99 7.07
C ILE A 207 8.36 19.59 7.50
N PHE A 208 9.23 18.58 7.39
CA PHE A 208 8.97 17.22 7.81
C PHE A 208 9.42 16.95 9.25
N ASP A 209 10.03 17.92 9.92
CA ASP A 209 10.40 17.76 11.32
C ASP A 209 9.13 17.74 12.19
N ILE A 210 8.88 16.60 12.81
CA ILE A 210 7.71 16.38 13.65
C ILE A 210 8.17 15.96 15.04
N SER A 211 7.58 16.57 16.05
CA SER A 211 7.80 16.21 17.46
C SER A 211 6.93 15.04 17.92
N GLU A 212 5.96 14.63 17.09
CA GLU A 212 5.08 13.51 17.37
C GLU A 212 5.80 12.16 17.20
N THR A 213 5.38 11.16 17.97
CA THR A 213 5.89 9.80 17.79
C THR A 213 5.36 9.17 16.48
N PRO A 214 6.20 8.37 15.79
CA PRO A 214 5.84 7.69 14.55
C PRO A 214 4.51 6.95 14.68
N SER A 215 3.60 7.21 13.74
CA SER A 215 2.31 6.53 13.65
C SER A 215 2.42 5.44 12.61
N LEU A 216 1.83 4.26 12.86
CA LEU A 216 1.62 3.32 11.77
C LEU A 216 0.71 4.00 10.74
N VAL A 217 1.14 4.04 9.50
CA VAL A 217 0.37 4.39 8.31
C VAL A 217 0.28 3.14 7.45
N HIS A 218 -0.87 2.92 6.82
CA HIS A 218 -1.09 1.84 5.87
C HIS A 218 -0.37 2.11 4.55
N PHE A 219 -0.31 3.39 4.14
CA PHE A 219 0.37 3.90 2.95
C PHE A 219 -0.10 3.37 1.59
N ASP A 220 -1.02 2.40 1.58
CA ASP A 220 -1.84 2.03 0.43
C ASP A 220 -3.33 1.94 0.81
N LEU A 221 -3.84 2.90 1.60
CA LEU A 221 -5.25 2.92 2.01
C LEU A 221 -6.09 3.67 0.97
N TRP A 222 -6.65 2.97 0.00
CA TRP A 222 -7.53 3.53 -1.03
C TRP A 222 -8.73 2.59 -1.26
N ALA A 223 -9.72 3.04 -2.03
CA ALA A 223 -11.00 2.34 -2.14
C ALA A 223 -10.92 0.83 -2.53
N PRO A 224 -10.01 0.39 -3.42
CA PRO A 224 -9.82 -1.04 -3.70
C PRO A 224 -9.40 -1.90 -2.51
N ASN A 225 -8.68 -1.32 -1.55
CA ASN A 225 -8.13 -2.00 -0.37
C ASN A 225 -9.07 -1.93 0.85
N VAL A 226 -10.26 -1.35 0.67
CA VAL A 226 -11.32 -1.31 1.67
C VAL A 226 -12.45 -2.22 1.20
N LEU A 227 -12.56 -3.40 1.80
CA LEU A 227 -13.66 -4.32 1.54
C LEU A 227 -14.87 -3.90 2.36
N VAL A 228 -16.03 -3.83 1.71
CA VAL A 228 -17.32 -3.54 2.32
C VAL A 228 -18.28 -4.68 2.10
N LYS A 229 -19.17 -4.90 3.08
CA LYS A 229 -20.21 -5.92 2.97
C LYS A 229 -21.53 -5.40 3.52
N LYS A 230 -22.61 -5.99 3.02
CA LYS A 230 -23.94 -5.77 3.55
C LYS A 230 -24.10 -6.54 4.87
N ILE A 231 -24.55 -5.88 5.92
CA ILE A 231 -24.85 -6.45 7.24
C ILE A 231 -26.30 -6.08 7.55
N GLY A 232 -27.20 -7.06 7.48
CA GLY A 232 -28.64 -6.80 7.56
C GLY A 232 -29.11 -5.91 6.39
N GLU A 233 -29.67 -4.74 6.71
CA GLU A 233 -30.09 -3.74 5.72
C GLU A 233 -29.01 -2.68 5.42
N ASP A 234 -27.90 -2.71 6.15
CA ASP A 234 -26.87 -1.67 6.14
C ASP A 234 -25.56 -2.16 5.48
N TRP A 235 -24.61 -1.25 5.25
CA TRP A 235 -23.26 -1.55 4.78
C TRP A 235 -22.20 -1.12 5.81
N SER A 236 -21.13 -1.89 5.92
CA SER A 236 -20.00 -1.60 6.80
C SER A 236 -18.68 -2.10 6.21
N ILE A 237 -17.57 -1.61 6.74
CA ILE A 237 -16.24 -2.10 6.37
C ILE A 237 -16.07 -3.54 6.89
N ALA A 238 -15.84 -4.47 5.97
CA ALA A 238 -15.59 -5.87 6.23
C ALA A 238 -14.13 -6.12 6.59
N ALA A 239 -13.20 -5.47 5.88
CA ALA A 239 -11.76 -5.58 6.10
C ALA A 239 -11.00 -4.44 5.41
N ILE A 240 -9.88 -4.04 6.01
CA ILE A 240 -8.80 -3.28 5.39
C ILE A 240 -7.69 -4.29 5.06
N ILE A 241 -7.24 -4.31 3.82
CA ILE A 241 -6.31 -5.31 3.26
C ILE A 241 -5.14 -4.64 2.53
N ASP A 242 -4.15 -5.44 2.14
CA ASP A 242 -2.98 -4.99 1.34
C ASP A 242 -2.11 -3.98 2.10
N ALA A 243 -1.76 -4.32 3.35
CA ALA A 243 -0.98 -3.47 4.25
C ALA A 243 0.54 -3.73 4.15
N ASP A 244 1.04 -4.16 3.00
CA ASP A 244 2.45 -4.51 2.78
C ASP A 244 3.35 -3.26 2.66
N HIS A 245 2.83 -2.14 2.17
CA HIS A 245 3.52 -0.85 2.20
C HIS A 245 3.46 -0.10 3.54
N ALA A 246 2.85 -0.69 4.57
CA ALA A 246 2.69 -0.04 5.86
C ALA A 246 4.04 0.34 6.50
N MET A 247 4.08 1.50 7.16
CA MET A 247 5.28 2.03 7.79
C MET A 247 4.96 2.87 9.01
N PHE A 248 5.96 3.12 9.86
CA PHE A 248 5.86 4.11 10.92
C PHE A 248 6.31 5.48 10.38
N ALA A 249 5.39 6.43 10.24
CA ALA A 249 5.59 7.70 9.54
C ALA A 249 4.96 8.89 10.28
N ASP A 250 5.12 10.09 9.71
CA ASP A 250 4.14 11.17 9.92
C ASP A 250 2.76 10.69 9.42
N ARG A 251 1.78 10.74 10.31
CA ARG A 251 0.38 10.40 10.00
C ARG A 251 -0.21 11.21 8.86
N GLU A 252 0.27 12.44 8.62
CA GLU A 252 -0.21 13.26 7.51
C GLU A 252 0.16 12.69 6.14
N PHE A 253 1.13 11.77 6.07
CA PHE A 253 1.50 11.13 4.80
C PHE A 253 0.39 10.22 4.26
N GLU A 254 -0.41 9.60 5.13
CA GLU A 254 -1.57 8.77 4.74
C GLU A 254 -2.62 9.56 3.94
N PHE A 255 -2.75 10.86 4.21
CA PHE A 255 -3.82 11.67 3.63
C PHE A 255 -3.61 12.04 2.15
N VAL A 256 -2.48 11.66 1.55
CA VAL A 256 -2.27 11.81 0.10
C VAL A 256 -3.32 11.04 -0.70
N LEU A 257 -3.78 9.89 -0.20
CA LEU A 257 -4.81 9.07 -0.85
C LEU A 257 -6.26 9.51 -0.52
N TRP A 258 -6.43 10.30 0.54
CA TRP A 258 -7.73 10.85 0.95
C TRP A 258 -7.68 12.37 1.18
N PRO A 259 -7.27 13.17 0.17
CA PRO A 259 -7.01 14.59 0.38
C PRO A 259 -8.32 15.33 0.64
N ASN A 260 -8.45 15.89 1.84
CA ASN A 260 -9.55 16.76 2.25
C ASN A 260 -10.96 16.15 2.09
N GLU A 261 -11.10 14.82 2.27
CA GLU A 261 -12.40 14.16 2.22
C GLU A 261 -13.18 14.42 3.53
N SER A 262 -14.27 15.18 3.44
CA SER A 262 -14.93 15.74 4.61
C SER A 262 -15.53 14.72 5.59
N PHE A 263 -16.05 13.59 5.12
CA PHE A 263 -16.64 12.57 5.98
C PHE A 263 -15.56 11.71 6.63
N PHE A 264 -14.51 11.39 5.88
CA PHE A 264 -13.31 10.75 6.38
C PHE A 264 -12.67 11.58 7.50
N MET A 265 -12.42 12.87 7.28
CA MET A 265 -11.82 13.73 8.31
C MET A 265 -12.72 13.90 9.54
N LYS A 266 -14.05 13.93 9.36
CA LYS A 266 -15.01 13.91 10.48
C LYS A 266 -14.90 12.62 11.30
N GLY A 267 -14.73 11.47 10.65
CA GLY A 267 -14.53 10.18 11.31
C GLY A 267 -13.17 10.06 11.99
N TYR A 268 -12.13 10.58 11.34
CA TYR A 268 -10.78 10.64 11.88
C TYR A 268 -10.69 11.50 13.15
N GLY A 269 -11.54 12.53 13.25
CA GLY A 269 -11.75 13.30 14.48
C GLY A 269 -10.71 14.38 14.74
N ILE A 270 -9.71 14.53 13.88
CA ILE A 270 -8.70 15.59 13.94
C ILE A 270 -8.71 16.34 12.61
N PRO A 271 -9.03 17.64 12.58
CA PRO A 271 -9.03 18.40 11.34
C PRO A 271 -7.60 18.56 10.80
N LEU A 272 -7.49 18.71 9.47
CA LEU A 272 -6.20 19.02 8.85
C LEU A 272 -5.75 20.42 9.28
N ASN A 273 -4.47 20.54 9.65
CA ASN A 273 -3.87 21.83 9.96
C ASN A 273 -3.82 22.70 8.68
N SER A 274 -4.43 23.87 8.72
CA SER A 274 -4.55 24.80 7.59
C SER A 274 -3.43 25.84 7.52
N SER A 275 -2.40 25.76 8.37
CA SER A 275 -1.23 26.64 8.25
C SER A 275 -0.53 26.46 6.90
N LYS A 276 0.19 27.49 6.44
CA LYS A 276 0.89 27.45 5.16
C LYS A 276 1.92 26.31 5.14
N GLU A 277 2.61 26.09 6.24
CA GLU A 277 3.62 25.06 6.44
C GLU A 277 3.00 23.66 6.36
N ALA A 278 1.86 23.45 7.02
CA ALA A 278 1.16 22.16 6.98
C ALA A 278 0.58 21.85 5.59
N VAL A 279 0.07 22.87 4.89
CA VAL A 279 -0.37 22.74 3.48
C VAL A 279 0.83 22.40 2.59
N LEU A 280 1.97 23.08 2.76
CA LEU A 280 3.19 22.80 2.00
C LEU A 280 3.70 21.39 2.27
N LYS A 281 3.73 20.93 3.53
CA LYS A 281 4.11 19.56 3.91
C LYS A 281 3.26 18.52 3.20
N ARG A 282 1.93 18.69 3.17
CA ARG A 282 1.03 17.78 2.44
C ARG A 282 1.22 17.82 0.93
N LYS A 283 1.49 19.00 0.34
CA LYS A 283 1.87 19.10 -1.08
C LYS A 283 3.19 18.38 -1.37
N ALA A 284 4.16 18.47 -0.46
CA ALA A 284 5.43 17.77 -0.57
C ALA A 284 5.26 16.24 -0.46
N TYR A 285 4.37 15.76 0.40
CA TYR A 285 3.98 14.34 0.41
C TYR A 285 3.31 13.89 -0.89
N ASP A 286 2.39 14.68 -1.44
CA ASP A 286 1.74 14.38 -2.72
C ASP A 286 2.77 14.35 -3.87
N LEU A 287 3.75 15.25 -3.84
CA LEU A 287 4.88 15.25 -4.78
C LEU A 287 5.70 13.97 -4.69
N ILE A 288 6.14 13.58 -3.48
CA ILE A 288 6.91 12.34 -3.25
C ILE A 288 6.10 11.13 -3.74
N PHE A 289 4.82 11.05 -3.36
CA PHE A 289 3.95 9.96 -3.77
C PHE A 289 3.77 9.89 -5.29
N SER A 290 3.61 11.05 -5.96
CA SER A 290 3.51 11.12 -7.42
C SER A 290 4.79 10.65 -8.13
N PHE A 291 5.96 10.95 -7.56
CA PHE A 291 7.26 10.42 -8.02
C PHE A 291 7.36 8.90 -7.83
N ILE A 292 6.89 8.37 -6.70
CA ILE A 292 6.81 6.93 -6.43
C ILE A 292 5.92 6.25 -7.47
N CYS A 293 4.70 6.76 -7.69
CA CYS A 293 3.77 6.21 -8.68
C CYS A 293 4.35 6.24 -10.10
N ALA A 294 4.95 7.35 -10.53
CA ALA A 294 5.56 7.45 -11.86
C ALA A 294 6.66 6.40 -12.06
N CYS A 295 7.54 6.23 -11.07
CA CYS A 295 8.56 5.19 -11.07
C CYS A 295 7.93 3.79 -11.11
N ALA A 296 6.97 3.49 -10.22
CA ALA A 296 6.35 2.18 -10.13
C ALA A 296 5.63 1.80 -11.44
N TYR A 297 4.79 2.67 -11.99
CA TYR A 297 4.08 2.40 -13.24
C TYR A 297 5.01 2.17 -14.43
N LYS A 298 6.12 2.90 -14.52
CA LYS A 298 7.07 2.75 -15.63
C LYS A 298 8.00 1.56 -15.47
N ILE A 299 8.59 1.40 -14.29
CA ILE A 299 9.65 0.42 -14.02
C ILE A 299 9.04 -0.95 -13.74
N GLN A 300 8.03 -1.00 -12.86
CA GLN A 300 7.47 -2.25 -12.33
C GLN A 300 6.29 -2.75 -13.16
N HIS A 301 5.37 -1.87 -13.55
CA HIS A 301 4.12 -2.31 -14.19
C HIS A 301 4.11 -2.19 -15.72
N GLY A 302 5.04 -1.44 -16.32
CA GLY A 302 5.02 -1.19 -17.77
C GLY A 302 3.76 -0.48 -18.26
N ASN A 303 3.07 0.26 -17.39
CA ASN A 303 1.83 0.95 -17.69
C ASN A 303 2.13 2.40 -18.09
N ASP A 304 2.34 2.63 -19.38
CA ASP A 304 2.72 3.96 -19.89
C ASP A 304 1.65 5.04 -19.64
N THR A 305 0.37 4.68 -19.66
CA THR A 305 -0.72 5.63 -19.40
C THR A 305 -0.66 6.15 -17.96
N GLU A 306 -0.62 5.26 -16.97
CA GLU A 306 -0.57 5.68 -15.57
C GLU A 306 0.78 6.29 -15.18
N TYR A 307 1.86 5.86 -15.82
CA TYR A 307 3.15 6.54 -15.73
C TYR A 307 3.04 8.01 -16.17
N LEU A 308 2.50 8.29 -17.36
CA LEU A 308 2.38 9.66 -17.88
C LEU A 308 1.43 10.51 -17.02
N ASN A 309 0.34 9.93 -16.51
CA ASN A 309 -0.56 10.61 -15.58
C ASN A 309 0.16 11.01 -14.28
N SER A 310 0.88 10.07 -13.68
CA SER A 310 1.63 10.28 -12.42
C SER A 310 2.77 11.27 -12.61
N LYS A 311 3.50 11.17 -13.72
CA LYS A 311 4.56 12.11 -14.10
C LYS A 311 3.99 13.52 -14.25
N LYS A 312 2.91 13.69 -15.00
CA LYS A 312 2.27 15.00 -15.19
C LYS A 312 1.86 15.60 -13.84
N ARG A 313 1.21 14.81 -12.97
CA ARG A 313 0.84 15.27 -11.62
C ARG A 313 2.06 15.75 -10.83
N ALA A 314 3.15 14.98 -10.83
CA ALA A 314 4.38 15.36 -10.16
C ALA A 314 4.94 16.70 -10.66
N VAL A 315 4.98 16.91 -11.98
CA VAL A 315 5.46 18.16 -12.61
C VAL A 315 4.54 19.34 -12.30
N ASP A 316 3.22 19.14 -12.33
CA ASP A 316 2.24 20.17 -11.97
C ASP A 316 2.42 20.61 -10.50
N ILE A 317 2.65 19.65 -9.58
CA ILE A 317 2.94 19.94 -8.17
C ILE A 317 4.28 20.67 -8.02
N LEU A 318 5.35 20.24 -8.72
CA LEU A 318 6.65 20.93 -8.71
C LEU A 318 6.51 22.40 -9.13
N SER A 319 5.75 22.66 -10.21
CA SER A 319 5.47 24.01 -10.67
C SER A 319 4.73 24.85 -9.63
N ASP A 320 3.80 24.25 -8.90
CA ASP A 320 3.00 24.94 -7.87
C ASP A 320 3.82 25.23 -6.60
N VAL A 321 4.59 24.27 -6.09
CA VAL A 321 5.41 24.48 -4.89
C VAL A 321 6.52 25.49 -5.13
N ASN A 322 7.12 25.53 -6.33
CA ASN A 322 8.12 26.52 -6.71
C ASN A 322 7.58 27.95 -6.83
N LYS A 323 6.26 28.14 -7.01
CA LYS A 323 5.61 29.47 -6.98
C LYS A 323 5.27 29.93 -5.56
N CYS A 324 5.22 29.00 -4.61
CA CYS A 324 4.86 29.27 -3.22
C CYS A 324 6.07 29.59 -2.33
N LEU A 325 7.29 29.31 -2.81
CA LEU A 325 8.57 29.65 -2.17
C LEU A 325 9.03 31.07 -2.57
#